data_AF-A0A2U9BKK5-F1
#
_entry.id   AF-A0A2U9BKK5-F1
#
_cell.length_a   1.000
_cell.length_b   1.000
_cell.length_c   1.000
_cell.angle_alpha   90.00
_cell.angle_beta   90.00
_cell.angle_gamma   90.00
#
_symmetry.space_group_name_H-M   'P 1'
#
loop_
_entity.id
_entity.type
_entity.pdbx_description
1 polymer ?
#
loop_
_entity_poly.entity_id
_entity_poly.type
_entity_poly.pdbx_seq_one_letter_code
_entity_poly.pdbx_strand_id
1 'polypeptide(L)'
;MAFAGKWETETQEGYDEFCKLLGIPDDVIEKGRNYKLITEVTQSGNDFAWCQIYPTNATVTNKFTIDKECDMETIGGKKFKATVQMEGGKLSVTFPNYHHTSEIVGGKLVEVNTRSCAYLLLRA
;
A
#
# COMPACT_ATOMS: atom_id res chain seq x y z
N MET A 1 -16.42 5.51 -1.49
CA MET A 1 -16.53 4.87 -0.15
C MET A 1 -16.14 3.39 -0.15
N ALA A 2 -15.71 2.78 -1.28
CA ALA A 2 -15.37 1.36 -1.31
C ALA A 2 -14.10 1.01 -0.50
N PHE A 3 -13.12 1.93 -0.48
CA PHE A 3 -11.85 1.71 0.21
C PHE A 3 -11.89 2.07 1.71
N ALA A 4 -12.83 2.92 2.13
CA ALA A 4 -12.86 3.42 3.50
C ALA A 4 -13.16 2.29 4.49
N GLY A 5 -12.27 2.08 5.45
CA GLY A 5 -12.36 0.96 6.39
C GLY A 5 -11.00 0.56 6.94
N LYS A 6 -11.02 -0.47 7.78
CA LYS A 6 -9.83 -1.08 8.34
C LYS A 6 -9.64 -2.44 7.66
N TRP A 7 -8.44 -2.70 7.18
CA TRP A 7 -8.13 -3.88 6.40
C TRP A 7 -7.00 -4.65 7.07
N GLU A 8 -7.16 -5.94 7.36
CA GLU A 8 -6.11 -6.80 7.93
C GLU A 8 -5.53 -7.71 6.85
N THR A 9 -4.21 -7.89 6.87
CA THR A 9 -3.54 -8.83 5.96
C THR A 9 -4.04 -10.25 6.13
N GLU A 10 -4.54 -10.81 5.04
CA GLU A 10 -4.98 -12.21 4.95
C GLU A 10 -3.90 -13.05 4.26
N THR A 11 -3.43 -12.62 3.10
CA THR A 11 -2.37 -13.30 2.35
C THR A 11 -1.45 -12.30 1.68
N GLN A 12 -0.16 -12.65 1.60
CA GLN A 12 0.84 -11.89 0.87
C GLN A 12 1.67 -12.84 -0.01
N GLU A 13 1.86 -12.48 -1.27
CA GLU A 13 2.69 -13.21 -2.23
C GLU A 13 3.72 -12.25 -2.82
N GLY A 14 4.94 -12.73 -3.09
CA GLY A 14 6.02 -11.90 -3.65
C GLY A 14 6.59 -10.84 -2.70
N TYR A 15 6.26 -10.88 -1.40
CA TYR A 15 6.72 -9.89 -0.40
C TYR A 15 8.23 -9.72 -0.37
N ASP A 16 8.99 -10.82 -0.34
CA ASP A 16 10.45 -10.80 -0.33
C ASP A 16 11.05 -10.13 -1.56
N GLU A 17 10.56 -10.50 -2.75
CA GLU A 17 11.03 -9.94 -4.02
C GLU A 17 10.71 -8.45 -4.11
N PHE A 18 9.52 -8.07 -3.66
CA PHE A 18 9.08 -6.69 -3.58
C PHE A 18 9.95 -5.85 -2.64
N CYS A 19 10.16 -6.33 -1.41
CA CYS A 19 10.96 -5.61 -0.43
C CYS A 19 12.43 -5.49 -0.86
N LYS A 20 13.00 -6.54 -1.46
CA LYS A 20 14.36 -6.49 -2.04
C LYS A 20 14.45 -5.46 -3.17
N LEU A 21 13.43 -5.38 -4.04
CA LEU A 21 13.37 -4.39 -5.12
C LEU A 21 13.32 -2.95 -4.58
N LEU A 22 12.66 -2.73 -3.45
CA LEU A 22 12.63 -1.44 -2.76
C LEU A 22 13.93 -1.12 -1.98
N GLY A 23 14.85 -2.07 -1.91
CA GLY A 23 16.09 -1.98 -1.14
C GLY A 23 15.82 -1.97 0.37
N ILE A 24 14.78 -2.68 0.83
CA ILE A 24 14.55 -2.93 2.24
C ILE A 24 15.55 -3.99 2.70
N PRO A 25 16.27 -3.80 3.81
CA PRO A 25 17.21 -4.78 4.34
C PRO A 25 16.58 -6.14 4.65
N ASP A 26 17.28 -7.24 4.37
CA ASP A 26 16.77 -8.61 4.59
C ASP A 26 16.32 -8.84 6.05
N ASP A 27 16.97 -8.23 7.04
CA ASP A 27 16.59 -8.36 8.45
C ASP A 27 15.22 -7.72 8.77
N VAL A 28 14.82 -6.70 8.00
CA VAL A 28 13.50 -6.06 8.08
C VAL A 28 12.46 -6.91 7.34
N ILE A 29 12.85 -7.53 6.22
CA ILE A 29 11.99 -8.43 5.45
C ILE A 29 11.62 -9.67 6.27
N GLU A 30 12.61 -10.33 6.90
CA GLU A 30 12.36 -11.52 7.71
C GLU A 30 11.41 -11.24 8.88
N LYS A 31 11.58 -10.08 9.52
CA LYS A 31 10.67 -9.61 10.58
C LYS A 31 9.28 -9.36 10.02
N GLY A 32 9.18 -8.69 8.87
CA GLY A 32 7.94 -8.30 8.22
C GLY A 32 7.13 -9.42 7.59
N ARG A 33 7.76 -10.57 7.26
CA ARG A 33 7.12 -11.65 6.48
C ARG A 33 5.86 -12.23 7.13
N ASN A 34 5.83 -12.29 8.46
CA ASN A 34 4.69 -12.84 9.21
C ASN A 34 3.83 -11.75 9.86
N TYR A 35 4.02 -10.48 9.50
CA TYR A 35 3.28 -9.39 10.09
C TYR A 35 1.89 -9.26 9.48
N LYS A 36 0.91 -9.26 10.36
CA LYS A 36 -0.45 -8.86 10.03
C LYS A 36 -0.50 -7.34 9.97
N LEU A 37 -0.15 -6.78 8.81
CA LEU A 37 -0.30 -5.36 8.57
C LEU A 37 -1.78 -5.01 8.61
N ILE A 38 -2.10 -3.95 9.34
CA ILE A 38 -3.42 -3.33 9.34
C ILE A 38 -3.33 -2.07 8.49
N THR A 39 -4.14 -1.99 7.46
CA THR A 39 -4.29 -0.82 6.60
C THR A 39 -5.61 -0.14 6.92
N GLU A 40 -5.58 1.04 7.50
CA GLU A 40 -6.75 1.87 7.73
C GLU A 40 -6.82 2.96 6.66
N VAL A 41 -7.93 2.98 5.92
CA VAL A 41 -8.15 3.95 4.85
C VAL A 41 -9.32 4.83 5.23
N THR A 42 -9.11 6.14 5.16
CA THR A 42 -10.17 7.13 5.22
C THR A 42 -10.29 7.80 3.86
N GLN A 43 -11.53 8.00 3.40
CA GLN A 43 -11.81 8.65 2.12
C GLN A 43 -12.81 9.78 2.36
N SER A 44 -12.43 11.01 1.98
CA SER A 44 -13.27 12.20 1.99
C SER A 44 -13.30 12.79 0.58
N GLY A 45 -14.25 12.34 -0.24
CA GLY A 45 -14.31 12.70 -1.66
C GLY A 45 -13.08 12.18 -2.42
N ASN A 46 -12.23 13.10 -2.86
CA ASN A 46 -10.98 12.81 -3.56
C ASN A 46 -9.76 12.78 -2.63
N ASP A 47 -9.93 13.13 -1.35
CA ASP A 47 -8.86 13.07 -0.35
C ASP A 47 -8.86 11.71 0.35
N PHE A 48 -7.70 11.09 0.42
CA PHE A 48 -7.48 9.81 1.06
C PHE A 48 -6.41 9.96 2.13
N ALA A 49 -6.59 9.27 3.26
CA ALA A 49 -5.51 8.97 4.19
C ALA A 49 -5.38 7.47 4.32
N TRP A 50 -4.19 6.97 4.00
CA TRP A 50 -3.81 5.57 4.01
C TRP A 50 -2.81 5.34 5.13
N CYS A 51 -3.27 4.68 6.18
CA CYS A 51 -2.52 4.44 7.40
C CYS A 51 -2.17 2.96 7.51
N GLN A 52 -0.89 2.64 7.43
CA GLN A 52 -0.36 1.29 7.57
C GLN A 52 0.21 1.12 8.99
N ILE A 53 -0.39 0.25 9.78
CA ILE A 53 -0.05 -0.03 11.18
C ILE A 53 0.62 -1.40 11.24
N TYR A 54 1.91 -1.41 11.55
CA TYR A 54 2.71 -2.63 11.66
C TYR A 54 2.71 -3.15 13.10
N PRO A 55 2.82 -4.47 13.31
CA PRO A 55 2.88 -5.08 14.66
C PRO A 55 4.02 -4.59 15.54
N THR A 56 5.05 -3.95 14.98
CA THR A 56 6.25 -3.45 15.68
C THR A 56 6.08 -2.06 16.28
N ASN A 57 4.84 -1.58 16.47
CA ASN A 57 4.51 -0.19 16.81
C ASN A 57 4.98 0.86 15.79
N ALA A 58 5.34 0.43 14.56
CA ALA A 58 5.60 1.35 13.46
C ALA A 58 4.29 1.67 12.73
N THR A 59 4.05 2.95 12.45
CA THR A 59 2.87 3.40 11.69
C THR A 59 3.32 4.36 10.61
N VAL A 60 2.84 4.15 9.39
CA VAL A 60 3.12 5.01 8.23
C VAL A 60 1.79 5.54 7.70
N THR A 61 1.65 6.85 7.64
CA THR A 61 0.42 7.50 7.17
C THR A 61 0.69 8.36 5.97
N ASN A 62 0.15 7.98 4.82
CA ASN A 62 0.22 8.74 3.58
C ASN A 62 -1.12 9.41 3.29
N LYS A 63 -1.11 10.73 3.15
CA LYS A 63 -2.28 11.52 2.78
C LYS A 63 -2.12 12.02 1.36
N PHE A 64 -3.10 11.74 0.51
CA PHE A 64 -3.04 12.08 -0.89
C PHE A 64 -4.41 12.51 -1.43
N THR A 65 -4.39 13.34 -2.45
CA THR A 65 -5.58 13.72 -3.20
C THR A 65 -5.47 13.13 -4.61
N ILE A 66 -6.56 12.55 -5.11
CA ILE A 66 -6.59 12.01 -6.47
C ILE A 66 -6.24 13.10 -7.48
N ASP A 67 -5.42 12.73 -8.47
CA ASP A 67 -4.90 13.57 -9.55
C ASP A 67 -4.06 14.77 -9.09
N LYS A 68 -3.52 14.72 -7.86
CA LYS A 68 -2.55 15.72 -7.37
C LYS A 68 -1.28 15.04 -6.88
N GLU A 69 -0.15 15.73 -7.11
CA GLU A 69 1.12 15.33 -6.53
C GLU A 69 1.09 15.54 -5.00
N CYS A 70 1.52 14.52 -4.26
CA CYS A 70 1.64 14.55 -2.80
C CYS A 70 2.95 13.88 -2.35
N ASP A 71 3.48 14.33 -1.22
CA ASP A 71 4.60 13.67 -0.56
C ASP A 71 4.13 12.39 0.14
N MET A 72 4.79 11.29 -0.17
CA MET A 72 4.55 9.96 0.38
C MET A 72 5.81 9.43 1.06
N GLU A 73 5.61 8.54 2.02
CA GLU A 73 6.66 7.87 2.78
C GLU A 73 6.47 6.35 2.71
N THR A 74 7.57 5.64 2.46
CA THR A 74 7.61 4.17 2.53
C THR A 74 7.89 3.73 3.98
N ILE A 75 7.59 2.47 4.31
CA ILE A 75 8.00 1.86 5.59
C ILE A 75 9.51 1.98 5.88
N GLY A 76 10.34 2.06 4.84
CA GLY A 76 11.79 2.27 5.00
C GLY A 76 12.19 3.71 5.34
N GLY A 77 11.24 4.61 5.60
CA GLY A 77 11.49 6.04 5.86
C GLY A 77 11.89 6.85 4.62
N LYS A 78 11.86 6.24 3.42
CA LYS A 78 12.13 6.96 2.17
C LYS A 78 10.92 7.79 1.79
N LYS A 79 11.13 9.09 1.57
CA LYS A 79 10.12 10.03 1.08
C LYS A 79 10.22 10.23 -0.42
N PHE A 80 9.09 10.31 -1.10
CA PHE A 80 8.99 10.46 -2.55
C PHE A 80 7.68 11.17 -2.91
N LYS A 81 7.62 11.82 -4.09
CA LYS A 81 6.44 12.58 -4.54
C LYS A 81 5.65 11.80 -5.56
N ALA A 82 4.39 11.46 -5.26
CA ALA A 82 3.54 10.61 -6.10
C ALA A 82 2.27 11.31 -6.53
N THR A 83 1.72 10.91 -7.67
CA THR A 83 0.34 11.22 -8.04
C THR A 83 -0.46 9.93 -8.04
N VAL A 84 -1.57 9.90 -7.30
CA VAL A 84 -2.51 8.78 -7.28
C VAL A 84 -3.64 9.08 -8.24
N GLN A 85 -3.94 8.15 -9.13
CA GLN A 85 -5.03 8.23 -10.09
C GLN A 85 -6.12 7.23 -9.71
N MET A 86 -7.39 7.54 -10.01
CA MET A 86 -8.51 6.64 -9.79
C MET A 86 -9.27 6.40 -11.09
N GLU A 87 -9.24 5.17 -11.58
CA GLU A 87 -9.95 4.77 -12.81
C GLU A 87 -10.83 3.53 -12.53
N GLY A 88 -12.12 3.59 -12.86
CA GLY A 88 -13.02 2.44 -12.71
C GLY A 88 -13.16 1.89 -11.29
N GLY A 89 -12.87 2.71 -10.26
CA GLY A 89 -12.87 2.26 -8.86
C GLY A 89 -11.55 1.61 -8.40
N LYS A 90 -10.51 1.65 -9.24
CA LYS A 90 -9.15 1.19 -8.96
C LYS A 90 -8.23 2.38 -8.76
N LEU A 91 -7.47 2.37 -7.68
CA LEU A 91 -6.39 3.33 -7.44
C LEU A 91 -5.14 2.84 -8.13
N SER A 92 -4.39 3.76 -8.73
CA SER A 92 -3.09 3.45 -9.33
C SER A 92 -2.08 4.55 -9.05
N VAL A 93 -0.84 4.13 -8.86
CA VAL A 93 0.32 5.00 -8.69
C VAL A 93 1.38 4.53 -9.66
N THR A 94 1.81 5.43 -10.53
CA THR A 94 2.82 5.14 -11.55
C THR A 94 4.02 6.03 -11.36
N PHE A 95 5.18 5.40 -11.30
CA PHE A 95 6.50 5.99 -11.31
C PHE A 95 7.39 5.27 -12.30
N PRO A 96 8.50 5.88 -12.75
CA PRO A 96 9.39 5.28 -13.76
C PRO A 96 9.78 3.83 -13.48
N ASN A 97 9.85 3.45 -12.19
CA ASN A 97 10.20 2.10 -11.77
C ASN A 97 9.19 1.40 -10.84
N TYR A 98 7.98 1.93 -10.68
CA TYR A 98 7.01 1.40 -9.72
C TYR A 98 5.59 1.62 -10.24
N HIS A 99 4.84 0.53 -10.44
CA HIS A 99 3.42 0.59 -10.74
C HIS A 99 2.67 -0.21 -9.68
N HIS A 100 1.92 0.50 -8.85
CA HIS A 100 1.12 -0.06 -7.79
C HIS A 100 -0.33 0.24 -8.04
N THR A 101 -1.18 -0.75 -7.85
CA THR A 101 -2.62 -0.57 -7.97
C THR A 101 -3.35 -1.18 -6.78
N SER A 102 -4.42 -0.53 -6.36
CA SER A 102 -5.25 -0.99 -5.24
C SER A 102 -6.71 -1.02 -5.70
N GLU A 103 -7.38 -2.14 -5.48
CA GLU A 103 -8.80 -2.33 -5.85
C GLU A 103 -9.54 -3.16 -4.81
N ILE A 104 -10.86 -2.99 -4.74
CA ILE A 104 -11.71 -3.82 -3.87
C ILE A 104 -12.35 -4.92 -4.72
N VAL A 105 -12.00 -6.18 -4.42
CA VAL A 105 -12.52 -7.37 -5.12
C VAL A 105 -13.21 -8.27 -4.11
N GLY A 106 -14.52 -8.49 -4.26
CA GLY A 106 -15.29 -9.38 -3.39
C GLY A 106 -15.27 -8.98 -1.91
N GLY A 107 -15.16 -7.68 -1.62
CA GLY A 107 -15.06 -7.17 -0.24
C GLY A 107 -13.67 -7.29 0.38
N LYS A 108 -12.63 -7.58 -0.41
CA LYS A 108 -11.23 -7.58 0.01
C LYS A 108 -10.46 -6.49 -0.72
N LEU A 109 -9.55 -5.83 -0.01
CA LEU A 109 -8.60 -4.89 -0.60
C LEU A 109 -7.44 -5.68 -1.20
N VAL A 110 -7.26 -5.55 -2.50
CA VAL A 110 -6.22 -6.20 -3.30
C VAL A 110 -5.23 -5.14 -3.73
N GLU A 111 -4.00 -5.26 -3.27
CA GLU A 111 -2.89 -4.40 -3.67
C GLU A 111 -1.91 -5.19 -4.54
N VAL A 112 -1.57 -4.65 -5.71
CA VAL A 112 -0.73 -5.31 -6.71
C VAL A 112 0.46 -4.44 -7.05
N ASN A 113 1.67 -5.02 -7.07
CA ASN A 113 2.84 -4.37 -7.64
C ASN A 113 3.37 -5.10 -8.87
N THR A 114 3.36 -4.40 -10.00
CA THR A 114 3.52 -5.01 -11.33
C THR A 114 4.97 -5.35 -11.69
N ARG A 115 5.97 -4.89 -10.92
CA ARG A 115 7.36 -5.29 -11.16
C ARG A 115 7.78 -6.61 -10.49
N SER A 116 7.01 -7.10 -9.53
CA SER A 116 7.35 -8.32 -8.78
C SER A 116 6.23 -9.37 -8.78
N CYS A 117 5.09 -9.14 -9.45
CA CYS A 117 3.92 -10.02 -9.34
C CYS A 117 3.54 -10.24 -7.85
N ALA A 118 3.80 -9.23 -7.01
CA ALA A 118 3.53 -9.30 -5.58
C ALA A 118 2.10 -8.81 -5.33
N TYR A 119 1.35 -9.61 -4.58
CA TYR A 119 -0.04 -9.33 -4.23
C TYR A 119 -0.19 -9.32 -2.72
N LEU A 120 -0.91 -8.32 -2.20
CA LEU A 120 -1.35 -8.27 -0.82
C LEU A 120 -2.87 -8.29 -0.81
N LEU A 121 -3.46 -9.33 -0.23
CA LEU A 121 -4.90 -9.43 0.00
C LEU A 121 -5.18 -9.10 1.46
N LEU A 122 -6.03 -8.09 1.65
CA LEU A 122 -6.48 -7.62 2.95
C LEU A 122 -7.99 -7.80 3.05
N ARG A 123 -8.48 -8.24 4.22
CA ARG A 123 -9.91 -8.36 4.53
C ARG A 123 -10.39 -7.17 5.36
N ALA A 124 -11.63 -6.71 5.12
CA ALA A 124 -12.28 -5.66 5.92
C ALA A 124 -12.57 -6.10 7.37
#